data_AF-J5HQ01-F1
#
_entry.id   AF-J5HQ01-F1
#
_cell.length_a   1.000
_cell.length_b   1.000
_cell.length_c   1.000
_cell.angle_alpha   90.00
_cell.angle_beta   90.00
_cell.angle_gamma   90.00
#
_symmetry.space_group_name_H-M   'P 1'
#
loop_
_entity.id
_entity.type
_entity.pdbx_description
1 polymer ?
#
loop_
_entity_poly.entity_id
_entity_poly.type
_entity_poly.pdbx_seq_one_letter_code
_entity_poly.pdbx_strand_id
1 'polypeptide(L)'
;MEIDIPLLKATLKLRGLVYRNVYERIGMPLTTFNNKLRTKGFTLKEAQAIAKAIPLSREEVLNIFFPKLEEGTNEDKERSQGGDRKAAGGCSRCPFHSTSL
;
A
#
# COMPACT_ATOMS: atom_id res chain seq x y z
N MET A 1 7.52 11.90 12.83
CA MET A 1 7.01 10.63 12.29
C MET A 1 5.76 10.95 11.51
N GLU A 2 5.75 10.68 10.21
CA GLU A 2 4.58 10.87 9.35
C GLU A 2 3.71 9.62 9.44
N ILE A 3 2.39 9.79 9.48
CA ILE A 3 1.46 8.67 9.72
C ILE A 3 0.49 8.58 8.56
N ASP A 4 0.32 7.38 8.03
CA ASP A 4 -0.74 7.08 7.09
C ASP A 4 -2.06 6.85 7.84
N ILE A 5 -2.79 7.95 8.04
CA ILE A 5 -4.13 7.96 8.69
C ILE A 5 -5.15 7.10 7.92
N PRO A 6 -5.27 7.18 6.57
CA PRO A 6 -6.21 6.32 5.86
C PRO A 6 -5.91 4.83 6.05
N LEU A 7 -4.65 4.42 6.00
CA LEU A 7 -4.25 3.03 6.23
C LEU A 7 -4.51 2.57 7.66
N LEU A 8 -4.23 3.42 8.66
CA LEU A 8 -4.59 3.17 10.06
C LEU A 8 -6.09 2.93 10.21
N LYS A 9 -6.93 3.77 9.58
CA LYS A 9 -8.39 3.64 9.63
C LYS A 9 -8.88 2.36 8.97
N ALA A 10 -8.30 1.98 7.83
CA ALA A 10 -8.64 0.74 7.13
C ALA A 10 -8.32 -0.48 8.00
N THR A 11 -7.12 -0.51 8.58
CA THR A 11 -6.65 -1.59 9.45
C THR A 11 -7.52 -1.76 10.69
N LEU A 12 -7.93 -0.63 11.30
CA LEU A 12 -8.86 -0.64 12.43
C LEU A 12 -10.23 -1.22 12.04
N LYS A 13 -10.79 -0.80 10.90
CA LYS A 13 -12.07 -1.31 10.40
C LYS A 13 -12.03 -2.81 10.12
N LEU A 14 -10.97 -3.31 9.48
CA LEU A 14 -10.80 -4.73 9.19
C LEU A 14 -10.84 -5.59 10.46
N ARG A 15 -10.41 -5.03 11.59
CA ARG A 15 -10.36 -5.71 12.89
C ARG A 15 -11.55 -5.39 13.80
N GLY A 16 -12.54 -4.67 13.29
CA GLY A 16 -13.71 -4.25 14.08
C GLY A 16 -13.38 -3.30 15.24
N LEU A 17 -12.24 -2.60 15.16
CA LEU A 17 -11.80 -1.65 16.18
C LEU A 17 -12.13 -0.22 15.77
N VAL A 18 -12.39 0.61 16.76
CA VAL A 18 -12.61 2.05 16.61
C VAL A 18 -11.50 2.82 17.31
N TYR A 19 -11.26 4.06 16.91
CA TYR A 19 -10.26 4.93 17.55
C TYR A 19 -10.42 5.02 19.07
N ARG A 20 -11.68 4.92 19.54
CA ARG A 20 -12.00 4.83 20.97
C ARG A 20 -11.27 3.73 21.71
N ASN A 21 -11.35 2.52 21.19
CA ASN A 21 -10.70 1.37 21.81
C ASN A 21 -9.19 1.55 21.87
N VAL A 22 -8.61 2.26 20.90
CA VAL A 22 -7.17 2.49 20.81
C VAL A 22 -6.72 3.51 21.85
N TYR A 23 -7.33 4.70 21.88
CA TYR A 23 -6.90 5.75 22.81
C TYR A 23 -7.18 5.36 24.27
N GLU A 24 -8.27 4.64 24.54
CA GLU A 24 -8.59 4.14 25.89
C GLU A 24 -7.56 3.10 26.35
N ARG A 25 -7.16 2.17 25.47
CA ARG A 25 -6.16 1.13 25.81
C ARG A 25 -4.76 1.68 26.05
N ILE A 26 -4.37 2.76 25.36
CA ILE A 26 -3.08 3.42 25.58
C ILE A 26 -3.12 4.46 26.71
N GLY A 27 -4.30 4.69 27.32
CA GLY A 27 -4.47 5.66 28.40
C GLY A 27 -4.32 7.12 27.96
N MET A 28 -4.68 7.44 26.70
CA MET A 28 -4.54 8.79 26.14
C MET A 28 -5.92 9.45 25.96
N PRO A 29 -6.06 10.77 26.22
CA PRO A 29 -7.28 11.49 25.90
C PRO A 29 -7.55 11.50 24.38
N LEU A 30 -8.83 11.40 23.99
CA LEU A 30 -9.26 11.50 22.59
C LEU A 30 -8.75 12.76 21.90
N THR A 31 -8.77 13.90 22.60
CA THR A 31 -8.31 15.20 22.08
C THR A 31 -6.81 15.17 21.78
N THR A 32 -6.01 14.61 22.67
CA THR A 32 -4.57 14.41 22.48
C THR A 32 -4.30 13.46 21.33
N PHE A 33 -5.05 12.35 21.23
CA PHE A 33 -4.91 11.38 20.15
C PHE A 33 -5.21 12.01 18.77
N ASN A 34 -6.32 12.73 18.64
CA ASN A 34 -6.68 13.43 17.41
C ASN A 34 -5.70 14.53 17.04
N ASN A 35 -5.19 15.29 18.02
CA ASN A 35 -4.17 16.31 17.75
C ASN A 35 -2.87 15.68 17.25
N LYS A 36 -2.48 14.51 17.78
CA LYS A 36 -1.29 13.79 17.31
C LYS A 36 -1.44 13.25 15.90
N LEU A 37 -2.60 12.72 15.55
CA LEU A 37 -2.93 12.33 14.17
C LEU A 37 -2.80 13.49 13.19
N ARG A 38 -3.19 14.71 13.58
CA ARG A 38 -3.21 15.87 12.67
C ARG A 38 -1.92 16.68 12.60
N THR A 39 -1.14 16.77 13.68
CA THR A 39 -0.12 17.84 13.81
C THR A 39 1.25 17.41 14.29
N LYS A 40 1.36 16.41 15.17
CA LYS A 40 2.63 16.13 15.87
C LYS A 40 3.23 14.76 15.59
N GLY A 41 2.45 13.84 15.01
CA GLY A 41 2.84 12.43 14.94
C GLY A 41 2.89 11.77 16.34
N PHE A 42 3.16 10.47 16.37
CA PHE A 42 3.36 9.72 17.60
C PHE A 42 4.86 9.54 17.90
N THR A 43 5.19 9.40 19.19
CA THR A 43 6.52 8.96 19.59
C THR A 43 6.69 7.45 19.40
N LEU A 44 7.93 6.96 19.34
CA LEU A 44 8.22 5.51 19.24
C LEU A 44 7.55 4.68 20.34
N LYS A 45 7.54 5.19 21.59
CA LYS A 45 6.88 4.54 22.73
C LYS A 45 5.37 4.43 22.52
N GLU A 46 4.76 5.47 21.96
CA GLU A 46 3.32 5.50 21.69
C GLU A 46 2.93 4.62 20.51
N ALA A 47 3.73 4.63 19.43
CA ALA A 47 3.55 3.71 18.32
C ALA A 47 3.64 2.25 18.79
N GLN A 48 4.61 1.94 19.66
CA GLN A 48 4.74 0.61 20.25
C GLN A 48 3.56 0.27 21.18
N ALA A 49 3.04 1.22 21.95
CA ALA A 49 1.85 1.02 22.78
C ALA A 49 0.61 0.74 21.92
N ILE A 50 0.44 1.48 20.82
CA ILE A 50 -0.65 1.29 19.86
C ILE A 50 -0.54 -0.10 19.19
N ALA A 51 0.66 -0.50 18.78
CA ALA A 51 0.94 -1.82 18.19
C ALA A 51 0.76 -3.00 19.16
N LYS A 52 0.84 -2.76 20.47
CA LYS A 52 0.48 -3.75 21.49
C LYS A 52 -1.03 -3.78 21.75
N ALA A 53 -1.68 -2.62 21.71
CA ALA A 53 -3.12 -2.47 21.98
C ALA A 53 -4.00 -3.01 20.84
N ILE A 54 -3.56 -2.80 19.60
CA ILE A 54 -4.07 -3.41 18.39
C ILE A 54 -2.94 -4.35 17.96
N PRO A 55 -3.08 -5.69 18.00
CA PRO A 55 -1.99 -6.63 17.73
C PRO A 55 -1.55 -6.56 16.25
N LEU A 56 -0.88 -5.47 15.87
CA LEU A 56 -0.40 -5.17 14.52
C LEU A 56 0.89 -5.95 14.28
N SER A 57 1.04 -6.45 13.07
CA SER A 57 2.31 -7.03 12.62
C SER A 57 3.37 -5.94 12.47
N ARG A 58 4.64 -6.34 12.48
CA ARG A 58 5.76 -5.41 12.32
C ARG A 58 5.67 -4.62 11.02
N GLU A 59 5.27 -5.28 9.94
CA GLU A 59 5.07 -4.70 8.60
C GLU A 59 3.95 -3.66 8.61
N GLU A 60 2.79 -3.97 9.21
CA GLU A 60 1.69 -3.01 9.33
C GLU A 60 2.10 -1.77 10.14
N VAL A 61 2.88 -1.95 11.20
CA VAL A 61 3.39 -0.82 12.00
C VAL A 61 4.32 0.05 11.16
N LEU A 62 5.21 -0.54 10.36
CA LEU A 62 6.09 0.20 9.46
C LEU A 62 5.30 0.93 8.39
N ASN A 63 4.33 0.28 7.75
CA ASN A 63 3.49 0.90 6.73
C ASN A 63 2.64 2.06 7.28
N ILE A 64 2.10 1.94 8.50
CA ILE A 64 1.23 2.96 9.08
C ILE A 64 2.03 4.13 9.67
N PHE A 65 3.09 3.84 10.42
CA PHE A 65 3.84 4.84 11.19
C PHE A 65 5.12 5.30 10.48
N PHE A 66 5.55 4.62 9.42
CA PHE A 66 6.74 4.93 8.64
C PHE A 66 6.54 4.73 7.12
N PRO A 67 5.52 5.35 6.50
CA PRO A 67 5.16 5.11 5.09
C PRO A 67 6.27 5.44 4.09
N LYS A 68 7.29 6.22 4.48
CA LYS A 68 8.43 6.61 3.63
C LYS A 68 9.64 5.66 3.68
N LEU A 69 9.59 4.61 4.50
CA LEU A 69 10.66 3.62 4.59
C LEU A 69 10.48 2.44 3.64
N GLU A 70 9.32 2.32 2.99
CA GLU A 70 8.94 1.20 2.11
C GLU A 70 9.05 1.57 0.62
N GLU A 71 9.94 2.50 0.25
CA GLU A 71 10.42 2.61 -1.13
C GLU A 71 11.58 1.64 -1.35
N GLY A 72 11.31 0.33 -1.26
CA GLY A 72 12.35 -0.67 -1.55
C GLY A 72 12.03 -2.07 -1.07
N THR A 73 11.23 -2.81 -1.85
CA THR A 73 11.61 -4.05 -2.56
C THR A 73 10.35 -4.58 -3.23
N ASN A 74 10.07 -4.16 -4.47
CA ASN A 74 9.30 -5.03 -5.35
C ASN A 74 10.26 -6.04 -5.94
N GLU A 75 10.04 -7.27 -5.53
CA GLU A 75 10.69 -8.49 -5.97
C GLU A 75 10.68 -8.63 -7.50
N ASP A 76 11.74 -9.25 -7.97
CA ASP A 76 12.05 -9.63 -9.34
C ASP A 76 10.84 -10.18 -10.09
N LYS A 77 10.33 -9.41 -11.04
CA LYS A 77 9.56 -9.98 -12.14
C LYS A 77 10.52 -10.36 -13.25
N GLU A 78 11.13 -11.54 -13.12
CA GLU A 78 11.65 -12.28 -14.27
C GLU A 78 10.55 -12.35 -15.34
N ARG A 79 10.67 -11.50 -16.35
CA ARG A 79 9.98 -11.68 -17.62
C ARG A 79 11.03 -11.96 -18.66
N SER A 80 11.45 -13.22 -18.71
CA SER A 80 12.18 -13.80 -19.82
C SER A 80 11.35 -13.59 -21.10
N GLN A 81 11.62 -12.52 -21.85
CA GLN A 81 11.21 -12.41 -23.24
C GLN A 81 12.23 -13.17 -24.09
N GLY A 82 12.14 -14.49 -24.04
CA GLY A 82 12.71 -15.35 -25.07
C GLY A 82 11.75 -15.37 -26.27
N GLY A 83 12.26 -15.04 -27.46
CA GLY A 83 11.45 -15.03 -28.66
C GLY A 83 12.14 -14.59 -29.95
N ASP A 84 13.44 -14.80 -30.10
CA ASP A 84 14.09 -14.80 -31.42
C ASP A 84 13.55 -15.98 -32.25
N ARG A 85 12.76 -15.71 -33.30
CA ARG A 85 12.83 -16.44 -34.59
C ARG A 85 12.44 -15.54 -35.76
N LYS A 86 13.45 -15.11 -36.50
CA LYS A 86 13.40 -14.80 -37.94
C LYS A 86 12.86 -15.99 -38.74
N ALA A 87 11.98 -15.72 -39.71
CA ALA A 87 11.89 -16.34 -41.05
C ALA A 87 10.85 -15.51 -41.83
N ALA A 88 11.17 -14.69 -42.83
CA ALA A 88 11.70 -14.97 -44.17
C ALA A 88 10.76 -15.85 -45.03
N GLY A 89 10.28 -15.26 -46.14
CA GLY A 89 9.47 -15.90 -47.19
C GLY A 89 7.99 -15.49 -47.07
N GLY A 90 7.32 -14.90 -48.05
CA GLY A 90 7.49 -14.90 -49.50
C GLY A 90 6.10 -15.04 -50.13
N CYS A 91 5.94 -14.58 -51.36
CA CYS A 91 4.78 -14.76 -52.25
C CYS A 91 3.62 -13.73 -52.17
N SER A 92 3.83 -12.63 -52.89
CA SER A 92 3.16 -12.32 -54.17
C SER A 92 1.80 -12.95 -54.48
N ARG A 93 0.73 -12.13 -54.50
CA ARG A 93 -0.12 -11.88 -55.70
C ARG A 93 -1.37 -11.03 -55.35
N CYS A 94 -1.55 -9.93 -56.10
CA CYS A 94 -2.81 -9.20 -56.31
C CYS A 94 -3.82 -10.12 -57.08
N PRO A 95 -5.14 -9.81 -57.25
CA PRO A 95 -5.66 -8.52 -57.73
C PRO A 95 -7.01 -8.02 -57.17
N PHE A 96 -7.19 -6.70 -57.25
CA PHE A 96 -8.33 -5.96 -57.83
C PHE A 96 -9.68 -6.69 -57.99
N HIS A 97 -10.75 -6.15 -57.39
CA HIS A 97 -12.00 -5.82 -58.11
C HIS A 97 -12.85 -4.79 -57.36
N SER A 98 -13.29 -3.81 -58.15
CA SER A 98 -14.30 -2.77 -57.91
C SER A 98 -15.69 -3.38 -57.64
N THR A 99 -16.54 -2.72 -56.84
CA THR A 99 -17.88 -2.25 -57.26
C THR A 99 -18.60 -1.48 -56.16
N SER A 100 -19.21 -0.39 -56.60
CA SER A 100 -20.09 0.57 -55.92
C SER A 100 -21.33 -0.04 -55.27
N LEU A 101 -21.89 0.69 -54.29
CA LEU A 101 -23.33 0.94 -54.14
C LEU A 101 -23.55 2.21 -53.30
#